data_AF-A0A6H0ZUT6-F1
#
_entry.id   AF-A0A6H0ZUT6-F1
#
_cell.length_a   1.000
_cell.length_b   1.000
_cell.length_c   1.000
_cell.angle_alpha   90.00
_cell.angle_beta   90.00
_cell.angle_gamma   90.00
#
_symmetry.space_group_name_H-M   'P 1'
#
loop_
_entity.id
_entity.type
_entity.pdbx_description
1 polymer ?
#
loop_
_entity_poly.entity_id
_entity_poly.type
_entity_poly.pdbx_seq_one_letter_code
_entity_poly.pdbx_strand_id
1 'polypeptide(L)'
;MTVTTDLVADFVRAANRLPQVSAQERQRLLERGLTVSGAMRGLLLETGKLAPFDEALERVVDDIARNIIEMSDETVSKALLALAGQIRTLRILNREPPANRTPNGANAI
;
A
#
# COMPACT_ATOMS: atom_id res chain seq x y z
N MET A 1 -11.68 -13.65 -5.37
CA MET A 1 -11.28 -12.27 -5.01
C MET A 1 -9.89 -12.33 -4.39
N THR A 2 -8.96 -11.45 -4.75
CA THR A 2 -7.58 -11.51 -4.24
C THR A 2 -7.46 -10.73 -2.93
N VAL A 3 -6.70 -11.27 -1.96
CA VAL A 3 -6.48 -10.74 -0.60
C VAL A 3 -6.20 -9.22 -0.54
N THR A 4 -5.53 -8.65 -1.54
CA THR A 4 -5.23 -7.22 -1.65
C THR A 4 -6.43 -6.34 -2.02
N THR A 5 -7.41 -6.87 -2.75
CA THR A 5 -8.64 -6.13 -3.11
C THR A 5 -9.54 -5.98 -1.89
N ASP A 6 -9.58 -7.01 -1.05
CA ASP A 6 -10.36 -7.01 0.19
C ASP A 6 -9.76 -6.02 1.20
N LEU A 7 -8.42 -5.93 1.27
CA LEU A 7 -7.73 -4.99 2.15
C LEU A 7 -8.00 -3.51 1.82
N VAL A 8 -8.00 -3.13 0.54
CA VAL A 8 -8.32 -1.74 0.14
C VAL A 8 -9.76 -1.39 0.56
N ALA A 9 -10.70 -2.33 0.39
CA ALA A 9 -12.08 -2.13 0.82
C ALA A 9 -12.22 -2.08 2.35
N ASP A 10 -11.41 -2.83 3.10
CA ASP A 10 -11.33 -2.76 4.55
C ASP A 10 -10.85 -1.37 5.00
N PHE A 11 -9.80 -0.82 4.38
CA PHE A 11 -9.28 0.50 4.72
C PHE A 11 -10.28 1.62 4.45
N VAL A 12 -10.93 1.60 3.27
CA VAL A 12 -11.97 2.58 2.96
C VAL A 12 -13.14 2.47 3.93
N ARG A 13 -13.58 1.26 4.28
CA ARG A 13 -14.67 1.08 5.26
C ARG A 13 -14.27 1.55 6.65
N ALA A 14 -13.09 1.20 7.12
CA ALA A 14 -12.58 1.62 8.42
C ALA A 14 -12.45 3.15 8.50
N ALA A 15 -11.85 3.79 7.48
CA ALA A 15 -11.68 5.24 7.42
C ALA A 15 -13.00 6.01 7.53
N ASN A 16 -14.10 5.45 7.00
CA ASN A 16 -15.44 6.03 7.05
C ASN A 16 -16.23 5.68 8.33
N ARG A 17 -15.71 4.81 9.19
CA ARG A 17 -16.39 4.33 10.41
C ARG A 17 -15.49 4.35 11.63
N LEU A 18 -14.45 5.18 11.63
CA LEU A 18 -13.44 5.23 12.68
C LEU A 18 -13.97 5.32 14.11
N PRO A 19 -15.04 6.10 14.41
CA PRO A 19 -15.62 6.11 15.76
C PRO A 19 -16.09 4.74 16.28
N GLN A 20 -16.32 3.78 15.38
CA GLN A 20 -16.76 2.41 15.69
C GLN A 20 -15.60 1.39 15.65
N VAL A 21 -14.40 1.82 15.26
CA VAL A 21 -13.20 0.98 15.16
C VAL A 21 -12.35 1.21 16.39
N SER A 22 -12.04 0.16 17.14
CA SER A 22 -11.19 0.25 18.34
C SER A 22 -9.78 0.71 17.98
N ALA A 23 -9.08 1.40 18.90
CA ALA A 23 -7.71 1.85 18.68
C ALA A 23 -6.77 0.71 18.26
N GLN A 24 -6.92 -0.46 18.87
CA GLN A 24 -6.14 -1.65 18.52
C GLN A 24 -6.40 -2.11 17.08
N GLU A 25 -7.65 -2.08 16.62
CA GLU A 25 -7.98 -2.46 15.24
C GLU A 25 -7.47 -1.41 14.25
N ARG A 26 -7.54 -0.12 14.59
CA ARG A 26 -6.94 0.96 13.78
C ARG A 26 -5.45 0.72 13.58
N GLN A 27 -4.72 0.43 14.65
CA GLN A 27 -3.29 0.14 14.61
C GLN A 27 -2.99 -1.08 13.72
N ARG A 28 -3.70 -2.19 13.95
CA ARG A 28 -3.54 -3.43 13.16
C ARG A 28 -3.76 -3.19 11.67
N LEU A 29 -4.75 -2.37 11.30
CA LEU A 29 -5.02 -2.04 9.91
C LEU A 29 -3.86 -1.26 9.28
N LEU A 30 -3.30 -0.27 9.98
CA LEU A 30 -2.15 0.50 9.50
C LEU A 30 -0.90 -0.39 9.34
N GLU A 31 -0.56 -1.19 10.35
CA GLU A 31 0.58 -2.12 10.33
C GLU A 31 0.46 -3.16 9.20
N ARG A 32 -0.76 -3.68 8.99
CA ARG A 32 -1.06 -4.60 7.88
C ARG A 32 -0.90 -3.90 6.54
N GLY A 33 -1.29 -2.64 6.43
CA GLY A 33 -1.10 -1.81 5.24
C GLY A 33 0.37 -1.63 4.88
N LEU A 34 1.20 -1.28 5.86
CA LEU A 34 2.66 -1.17 5.71
C LEU A 34 3.27 -2.48 5.23
N THR A 35 2.92 -3.59 5.88
CA THR A 35 3.43 -4.92 5.51
C THR A 35 3.11 -5.28 4.06
N VAL A 36 1.86 -5.06 3.63
CA VAL A 36 1.42 -5.38 2.27
C VAL A 36 2.04 -4.45 1.24
N SER A 37 2.11 -3.15 1.54
CA SER A 37 2.77 -2.16 0.69
C SER A 37 4.25 -2.51 0.46
N GLY A 38 4.98 -2.82 1.53
CA GLY A 38 6.38 -3.25 1.46
C GLY A 38 6.58 -4.53 0.66
N ALA A 39 5.74 -5.55 0.85
CA ALA A 39 5.81 -6.79 0.08
C ALA A 39 5.56 -6.55 -1.42
N MET A 40 4.56 -5.73 -1.76
CA MET A 40 4.24 -5.41 -3.15
C MET A 40 5.33 -4.57 -3.83
N ARG A 41 6.01 -3.70 -3.06
CA ARG A 41 7.20 -3.00 -3.53
C ARG A 41 8.35 -3.97 -3.80
N GLY A 42 8.58 -4.94 -2.91
CA GLY A 42 9.57 -6.00 -3.12
C GLY A 42 9.40 -6.72 -4.45
N LEU A 43 8.17 -7.13 -4.77
CA LEU A 43 7.84 -7.78 -6.05
C LEU A 43 8.12 -6.88 -7.28
N LEU A 44 7.86 -5.57 -7.17
CA LEU A 44 8.16 -4.63 -8.25
C LEU A 44 9.67 -4.48 -8.47
N LEU A 45 10.45 -4.42 -7.39
CA LEU A 45 11.91 -4.39 -7.46
C LEU A 45 12.47 -5.66 -8.12
N GLU A 46 11.98 -6.83 -7.72
CA GLU A 46 12.38 -8.12 -8.32
C GLU A 46 12.07 -8.20 -9.82
N THR A 47 10.96 -7.59 -10.26
CA THR A 47 10.56 -7.56 -11.67
C THR A 47 11.18 -6.41 -12.47
N GLY A 48 12.06 -5.61 -11.84
CA GLY A 48 12.73 -4.47 -12.48
C GLY A 48 11.80 -3.28 -12.77
N LYS A 49 10.63 -3.23 -12.14
CA LYS A 49 9.68 -2.13 -12.26
C LYS A 49 9.92 -1.12 -11.15
N LEU A 50 10.48 0.03 -11.51
CA LEU A 50 10.56 1.17 -10.60
C LEU A 50 9.18 1.85 -10.56
N ALA A 51 8.48 1.69 -9.43
CA ALA A 51 7.21 2.34 -9.18
C ALA A 51 7.40 3.65 -8.39
N PRO A 52 6.55 4.66 -8.63
CA PRO A 52 6.40 5.76 -7.68
C PRO A 52 5.96 5.17 -6.34
N PHE A 53 6.83 5.30 -5.34
CA PHE A 53 6.63 4.81 -4.00
C PHE A 53 6.94 5.94 -3.03
N ASP A 54 6.01 6.22 -2.12
CA ASP A 54 6.15 7.29 -1.15
C ASP A 54 6.67 6.72 0.17
N GLU A 55 7.99 6.71 0.33
CA GLU A 55 8.64 6.25 1.56
C GLU A 55 8.33 7.17 2.75
N ALA A 56 8.07 8.46 2.50
CA ALA A 56 7.67 9.39 3.54
C ALA A 56 6.28 9.05 4.07
N LEU A 57 5.35 8.64 3.18
CA LEU A 57 4.04 8.13 3.59
C LEU A 57 4.16 6.94 4.54
N GLU A 58 4.98 5.93 4.22
CA GLU A 58 5.12 4.76 5.10
C GLU A 58 5.69 5.12 6.47
N ARG A 59 6.68 6.02 6.53
CA ARG A 59 7.22 6.51 7.81
C ARG A 59 6.15 7.24 8.63
N VAL A 60 5.40 8.14 8.00
CA VAL A 60 4.31 8.87 8.68
C VAL A 60 3.24 7.91 9.19
N VAL A 61 2.89 6.88 8.41
CA VAL A 61 1.92 5.87 8.81
C VAL A 61 2.44 5.01 9.97
N ASP A 62 3.72 4.64 9.98
CA ASP A 62 4.35 3.92 11.11
C ASP A 62 4.30 4.77 12.39
N ASP A 63 4.62 6.06 12.29
CA ASP A 63 4.55 6.98 13.42
C ASP A 63 3.11 7.13 13.95
N ILE A 64 2.12 7.21 13.07
CA ILE A 64 0.69 7.24 13.45
C ILE A 64 0.29 5.93 14.14
N ALA A 65 0.72 4.77 13.64
CA ALA A 65 0.40 3.47 14.22
C ALA A 65 1.00 3.31 15.62
N ARG A 66 2.24 3.77 15.83
CA ARG A 66 2.91 3.75 17.14
C ARG A 66 2.23 4.63 18.18
N ASN A 67 1.63 5.74 17.75
CA ASN A 67 1.01 6.73 18.62
C ASN A 67 -0.53 6.72 18.55
N ILE A 68 -1.14 5.60 18.15
CA ILE A 68 -2.55 5.52 17.75
C ILE A 68 -3.55 6.07 18.78
N ILE A 69 -3.22 6.02 20.07
CA ILE A 69 -4.05 6.50 21.17
C ILE A 69 -4.16 8.03 21.17
N GLU A 70 -3.10 8.72 20.75
CA GLU A 70 -3.03 10.19 20.71
C GLU A 70 -3.49 10.75 19.36
N MET A 71 -3.69 9.90 18.36
CA MET A 71 -4.05 10.32 17.02
C MET A 71 -5.55 10.61 16.91
N SER A 72 -5.87 11.73 16.26
CA SER A 72 -7.26 12.05 15.94
C SER A 72 -7.83 11.08 14.92
N ASP A 73 -9.14 10.84 14.99
CA ASP A 73 -9.86 10.05 13.98
C ASP A 73 -9.62 10.59 12.56
N GLU A 74 -9.53 11.92 12.38
CA GLU A 74 -9.23 12.51 11.08
C GLU A 74 -7.85 12.09 10.55
N THR A 75 -6.82 12.13 11.40
CA THR A 75 -5.44 11.74 11.04
C THR A 75 -5.40 10.26 10.67
N VAL A 76 -6.02 9.39 11.47
CA VAL A 76 -6.07 7.95 11.19
C VAL A 76 -6.85 7.66 9.90
N SER A 77 -7.94 8.41 9.64
CA SER A 77 -8.74 8.27 8.42
C SER A 77 -7.89 8.58 7.18
N LYS A 78 -7.18 9.71 7.22
CA LYS A 78 -6.29 10.13 6.12
C LYS A 78 -5.18 9.10 5.89
N ALA A 79 -4.58 8.56 6.95
CA ALA A 79 -3.56 7.51 6.84
C ALA A 79 -4.10 6.23 6.18
N LEU A 80 -5.27 5.75 6.60
CA LEU A 80 -5.92 4.58 6.00
C LEU A 80 -6.23 4.79 4.50
N LEU A 81 -6.75 5.97 4.14
CA LEU A 81 -7.06 6.30 2.74
C LEU A 81 -5.80 6.46 1.88
N ALA A 82 -4.74 7.07 2.43
CA ALA A 82 -3.46 7.20 1.74
C ALA A 82 -2.82 5.83 1.47
N LEU A 83 -2.81 4.94 2.48
CA LEU A 83 -2.36 3.54 2.31
C LEU A 83 -3.21 2.79 1.26
N ALA A 84 -4.53 2.96 1.28
CA ALA A 84 -5.43 2.36 0.30
C ALA A 84 -5.08 2.81 -1.13
N GLY A 85 -4.77 4.10 -1.31
CA GLY A 85 -4.27 4.67 -2.57
C GLY A 85 -2.96 4.03 -3.02
N GLN A 86 -1.95 4.00 -2.14
CA GLN A 86 -0.64 3.40 -2.44
C GLN A 86 -0.74 1.93 -2.82
N ILE A 87 -1.44 1.11 -2.03
CA ILE A 87 -1.63 -0.32 -2.31
C ILE A 87 -2.38 -0.53 -3.64
N ARG A 88 -3.37 0.31 -3.94
CA ARG A 88 -4.07 0.25 -5.23
C ARG A 88 -3.10 0.50 -6.39
N THR A 89 -2.25 1.53 -6.29
CA THR A 89 -1.24 1.87 -7.30
C THR A 89 -0.25 0.72 -7.48
N LEU A 90 0.34 0.21 -6.39
CA LEU A 90 1.27 -0.92 -6.43
C LEU A 90 0.63 -2.17 -7.04
N ARG A 91 -0.68 -2.39 -6.81
CA ARG A 91 -1.41 -3.54 -7.37
C ARG A 91 -1.56 -3.43 -8.88
N ILE A 92 -1.85 -2.23 -9.38
CA ILE A 92 -1.98 -1.98 -10.81
C ILE A 92 -0.64 -2.27 -11.49
N LEU A 93 0.45 -1.73 -10.97
CA LEU A 93 1.81 -1.93 -11.51
C LEU A 93 2.26 -3.38 -11.46
N ASN A 94 1.92 -4.12 -10.40
CA ASN A 94 2.22 -5.55 -10.28
C ASN A 94 1.41 -6.40 -11.28
N ARG A 95 0.30 -5.90 -11.81
CA ARG A 95 -0.52 -6.60 -12.83
C ARG A 95 -0.18 -6.22 -14.26
N GLU A 96 0.55 -5.13 -14.50
CA GLU A 96 1.03 -4.79 -15.84
C GLU A 96 2.06 -5.83 -16.32
N PRO A 97 2.14 -6.15 -17.62
CA PRO A 97 3.27 -6.90 -18.15
C PRO A 97 4.58 -6.18 -17.85
N PRO A 98 5.70 -6.87 -17.56
CA PRO A 98 7.01 -6.21 -17.53
C PRO A 98 7.22 -5.50 -18.87
N ALA A 99 7.72 -4.26 -18.83
CA ALA A 99 8.05 -3.52 -20.05
C ALA A 99 8.96 -4.42 -20.91
N ASN A 100 8.49 -4.74 -22.12
CA ASN A 100 9.15 -5.65 -23.05
C ASN A 100 10.66 -5.34 -23.06
N ARG A 101 11.48 -6.27 -22.57
CA ARG A 101 12.87 -6.34 -23.01
C ARG A 101 12.78 -6.75 -24.47
N THR A 102 12.86 -5.78 -25.37
CA THR A 102 13.23 -6.09 -26.76
C THR A 102 14.56 -6.83 -26.69
N PRO A 103 14.66 -8.08 -27.19
CA PRO A 103 15.95 -8.67 -27.44
C PRO A 103 16.52 -7.93 -28.65
N ASN A 104 17.21 -6.81 -28.41
CA ASN A 104 18.00 -6.16 -29.43
C ASN A 104 19.26 -7.00 -29.63
N GLY A 105 19.12 -8.04 -30.44
CA GLY A 105 20.12 -9.08 -30.62
C GLY A 105 19.68 -10.10 -31.66
N ALA A 106 19.28 -9.63 -32.84
CA ALA A 106 19.20 -10.45 -34.04
C ALA A 106 19.87 -9.70 -35.19
N ASN A 107 21.19 -9.55 -35.07
CA ASN A 107 22.05 -9.28 -36.21
C ASN A 107 22.42 -10.65 -36.82
N ALA A 108 21.68 -11.04 -37.85
CA ALA A 108 21.98 -12.09 -38.84
C ALA A 108 20.81 -12.00 -39.84
N ILE A 109 20.97 -11.79 -41.15
CA ILE A 109 22.03 -12.12 -42.11
C ILE A 109 22.04 -11.01 -43.17
#